data_AF-A0A430EHF5-F1
#
_entry.id   AF-A0A430EHF5-F1
#
_cell.length_a   1.000
_cell.length_b   1.000
_cell.length_c   1.000
_cell.angle_alpha   90.00
_cell.angle_beta   90.00
_cell.angle_gamma   90.00
#
_symmetry.space_group_name_H-M   'P 1'
#
loop_
_entity.id
_entity.type
_entity.pdbx_description
1 polymer ?
#
loop_
_entity_poly.entity_id
_entity_poly.type
_entity_poly.pdbx_seq_one_letter_code
_entity_poly.pdbx_strand_id
1 'polypeptide(L)'
;MKPGIFVAQGVSCGNPPKAAIRRYDGKGISSAHSRACIARILSKRRSGYGSLYTVSQSCIDAGAGPAKRVVAQQTIDIPDALHFTIRSEGRTAYRYCPIRELPAGLRATR
;
A
#
# COMPACT_ATOMS: atom_id res chain seq x y z
N MET A 1 -10.03 0.35 3.17
CA MET A 1 -8.91 -0.51 3.60
C MET A 1 -8.64 -0.25 5.06
N LYS A 2 -8.16 -1.24 5.80
CA LYS A 2 -7.74 -1.08 7.20
C LYS A 2 -6.35 -0.41 7.24
N PRO A 3 -6.13 0.66 8.04
CA PRO A 3 -4.78 1.19 8.23
C PRO A 3 -3.83 0.14 8.82
N GLY A 4 -2.61 0.09 8.30
CA GLY A 4 -1.56 -0.82 8.74
C GLY A 4 -0.64 -1.30 7.62
N ILE A 5 0.01 -2.43 7.88
CA ILE A 5 0.98 -3.04 6.97
C ILE A 5 0.30 -4.10 6.11
N PHE A 6 0.60 -4.06 4.83
CA PHE A 6 0.21 -5.04 3.84
C PHE A 6 1.46 -5.60 3.18
N VAL A 7 1.42 -6.88 2.85
CA VAL A 7 2.53 -7.61 2.26
C VAL A 7 2.05 -8.32 1.00
N ALA A 8 2.90 -8.40 -0.02
CA ALA A 8 2.59 -9.11 -1.25
C ALA A 8 2.10 -10.53 -0.97
N GLN A 9 1.11 -11.00 -1.72
CA GLN A 9 0.54 -12.33 -1.54
C GLN A 9 1.61 -13.41 -1.75
N GLY A 10 1.61 -14.44 -0.90
CA GLY A 10 2.65 -15.48 -0.88
C GLY A 10 3.86 -15.17 0.01
N VAL A 11 3.99 -13.93 0.52
CA VAL A 11 5.07 -13.54 1.44
C VAL A 11 4.60 -13.62 2.91
N SER A 12 5.49 -14.08 3.78
CA SER A 12 5.24 -14.15 5.23
C SER A 12 5.27 -12.77 5.89
N CYS A 13 4.33 -12.52 6.81
CA CYS A 13 4.28 -11.28 7.59
C CYS A 13 5.43 -11.16 8.59
N GLY A 14 6.03 -12.28 9.03
CA GLY A 14 7.07 -12.29 10.06
C GLY A 14 8.45 -11.85 9.57
N ASN A 15 8.74 -12.04 8.28
CA ASN A 15 9.99 -11.60 7.67
C ASN A 15 9.80 -11.24 6.17
N PRO A 16 9.00 -10.21 5.86
CA PRO A 16 8.78 -9.80 4.47
C PRO A 16 10.00 -9.03 3.95
N PRO A 17 10.43 -9.25 2.69
CA PRO A 17 11.39 -8.38 2.05
C PRO A 17 10.80 -6.97 1.90
N LYS A 18 11.64 -5.94 2.10
CA LYS A 18 11.23 -4.53 2.09
C LYS A 18 10.40 -4.13 0.85
N ALA A 19 10.75 -4.67 -0.32
CA ALA A 19 10.07 -4.39 -1.58
C ALA A 19 8.61 -4.91 -1.62
N ALA A 20 8.31 -5.99 -0.89
CA ALA A 20 6.98 -6.60 -0.82
C ALA A 20 6.05 -5.90 0.18
N ILE A 21 6.56 -4.94 0.95
CA ILE A 21 5.81 -4.23 1.99
C ILE A 21 5.14 -3.00 1.38
N ARG A 22 3.88 -2.81 1.75
CA ARG A 22 3.11 -1.59 1.52
C ARG A 22 2.46 -1.17 2.83
N ARG A 23 2.54 0.11 3.18
CA ARG A 23 1.90 0.66 4.38
C ARG A 23 0.80 1.61 3.98
N TYR A 24 -0.39 1.39 4.51
CA TYR A 24 -1.52 2.28 4.36
C TYR A 24 -1.81 2.99 5.69
N ASP A 25 -1.77 4.31 5.68
CA ASP A 25 -1.97 5.16 6.87
C ASP A 25 -3.35 5.85 6.90
N GLY A 26 -4.26 5.45 6.02
CA GLY A 26 -5.55 6.12 5.83
C GLY A 26 -5.53 7.23 4.77
N LYS A 27 -4.35 7.78 4.45
CA LYS A 27 -4.17 8.87 3.48
C LYS A 27 -3.56 8.39 2.17
N GLY A 28 -2.64 7.42 2.21
CA GLY A 28 -1.98 6.88 1.04
C GLY A 28 -1.24 5.59 1.30
N ILE A 29 -0.72 4.98 0.24
CA ILE A 29 0.04 3.73 0.27
C ILE A 29 1.52 4.06 0.07
N SER A 30 2.31 3.87 1.12
CA SER A 30 3.78 4.02 1.10
C SER A 30 4.49 2.68 0.91
N SER A 31 5.68 2.69 0.32
CA SER A 31 6.57 1.53 0.20
C SER A 31 7.83 1.74 1.04
N ALA A 32 8.76 0.79 1.04
CA ALA A 32 10.05 0.99 1.70
C ALA A 32 10.90 2.13 1.10
N HIS A 33 10.61 2.53 -0.14
CA HIS A 33 11.34 3.58 -0.85
C HIS A 33 10.58 4.91 -0.89
N SER A 34 9.35 4.96 -0.35
CA SER A 34 8.54 6.17 -0.40
C SER A 34 7.91 6.53 0.93
N ARG A 35 7.73 7.82 1.18
CA ARG A 35 7.11 8.33 2.42
C ARG A 35 6.16 9.50 2.16
N ALA A 36 5.37 9.83 3.18
CA ALA A 36 4.41 10.95 3.15
C ALA A 36 3.48 10.90 1.92
N CYS A 37 2.99 9.70 1.58
CA CYS A 37 2.13 9.46 0.44
C CYS A 37 0.71 9.97 0.71
N ILE A 38 0.16 10.72 -0.26
CA ILE A 38 -1.23 11.18 -0.22
C ILE A 38 -1.90 10.69 -1.51
N ALA A 39 -2.92 9.85 -1.35
CA ALA A 39 -3.72 9.34 -2.44
C ALA A 39 -5.01 10.16 -2.59
N ARG A 40 -5.27 10.62 -3.81
CA ARG A 40 -6.53 11.24 -4.22
C ARG A 40 -7.28 10.27 -5.12
N ILE A 41 -8.53 9.98 -4.79
CA ILE A 41 -9.39 9.16 -5.65
C ILE A 41 -9.78 9.99 -6.87
N LEU A 42 -9.43 9.51 -8.06
CA LEU A 42 -9.83 10.10 -9.34
C LEU A 42 -11.13 9.47 -9.83
N SER A 43 -11.27 8.15 -9.68
CA SER A 43 -12.50 7.44 -10.01
C SER A 43 -12.68 6.22 -9.13
N LYS A 44 -13.95 5.84 -8.96
CA LYS A 44 -14.37 4.64 -8.23
C LYS A 44 -15.39 3.89 -9.08
N ARG A 45 -15.18 2.60 -9.24
CA ARG A 45 -16.07 1.69 -9.97
C ARG A 45 -16.22 0.39 -9.20
N ARG A 46 -17.31 -0.33 -9.40
CA ARG A 46 -17.54 -1.64 -8.77
C ARG A 46 -16.67 -2.70 -9.46
N SER A 47 -16.14 -3.64 -8.69
CA SER A 47 -15.30 -4.75 -9.18
C SER A 47 -15.75 -6.04 -8.49
N GLY A 48 -16.69 -6.76 -9.10
CA GLY A 48 -17.37 -7.88 -8.43
C GLY A 48 -18.05 -7.41 -7.13
N TYR A 49 -17.67 -8.03 -6.01
CA TYR A 49 -18.11 -7.64 -4.66
C TYR A 49 -17.32 -6.45 -4.06
N GLY A 50 -16.22 -6.05 -4.70
CA GLY A 50 -15.33 -5.00 -4.25
C GLY A 50 -15.45 -3.69 -5.01
N SER A 51 -14.40 -2.89 -4.93
CA SER A 51 -14.29 -1.60 -5.62
C SER A 51 -12.93 -1.45 -6.29
N LEU A 52 -12.95 -1.01 -7.53
CA LEU A 52 -11.78 -0.64 -8.30
C LEU A 52 -11.64 0.89 -8.29
N TYR A 53 -10.53 1.37 -7.77
CA TYR A 53 -10.20 2.77 -7.65
C TYR A 53 -9.10 3.13 -8.63
N THR A 54 -9.28 4.24 -9.34
CA THR A 54 -8.15 4.93 -9.94
C THR A 54 -7.76 6.05 -8.99
N VAL A 55 -6.54 6.01 -8.50
CA VAL A 55 -6.01 7.00 -7.55
C VAL A 55 -4.82 7.72 -8.16
N SER A 56 -4.72 9.02 -7.91
CA SER A 56 -3.49 9.78 -8.09
C SER A 56 -2.79 9.86 -6.76
N GLN A 57 -1.61 9.26 -6.65
CA GLN A 57 -0.85 9.24 -5.41
C GLN A 57 0.38 10.13 -5.54
N SER A 58 0.54 11.03 -4.58
CA SER A 58 1.74 11.86 -4.47
C SER A 58 2.58 11.42 -3.27
N CYS A 59 3.80 10.98 -3.52
CA CYS A 59 4.74 10.45 -2.53
C CYS A 59 6.08 11.20 -2.61
N ILE A 60 6.83 11.20 -1.51
CA ILE A 60 8.26 11.53 -1.54
C ILE A 60 8.99 10.24 -1.92
N ASP A 61 9.68 10.22 -3.06
CA ASP A 61 10.38 9.04 -3.60
C ASP A 61 11.77 8.84 -2.95
N ALA A 62 11.79 8.89 -1.63
CA ALA A 62 12.94 8.47 -0.84
C ALA A 62 12.49 7.97 0.52
N GLY A 63 13.12 6.87 0.96
CA GLY A 63 12.97 6.36 2.32
C GLY A 63 13.56 7.32 3.38
N ALA A 64 14.60 8.08 3.02
CA ALA A 64 15.26 9.06 3.88
C ALA A 64 15.91 10.20 3.06
N GLY A 65 16.14 11.35 3.69
CA GLY A 65 16.76 12.52 3.05
C GLY A 65 15.80 13.42 2.26
N PRO A 66 16.32 14.51 1.67
CA PRO A 66 15.55 15.40 0.79
C PRO A 66 15.31 14.70 -0.56
N ALA A 67 14.05 14.60 -0.95
CA ALA A 67 13.67 14.08 -2.27
C ALA A 67 12.45 14.81 -2.79
N LYS A 68 12.30 14.80 -4.12
CA LYS A 68 11.16 15.43 -4.78
C LYS A 68 9.90 14.61 -4.52
N ARG A 69 8.77 15.32 -4.52
CA ARG A 69 7.47 14.67 -4.55
C ARG A 69 7.18 14.21 -5.96
N VAL A 70 6.90 12.93 -6.12
CA VAL A 70 6.47 12.32 -7.38
C VAL A 70 4.97 12.09 -7.30
N VAL A 71 4.29 12.28 -8.43
CA VAL A 71 2.86 12.00 -8.56
C VAL A 71 2.71 10.87 -9.58
N ALA A 72 2.05 9.79 -9.18
CA ALA A 72 1.80 8.65 -10.04
C ALA A 72 0.33 8.26 -9.96
N GLN A 73 -0.28 8.02 -11.12
CA GLN A 73 -1.62 7.45 -11.19
C GLN A 73 -1.54 5.92 -11.13
N GLN A 74 -2.40 5.34 -10.30
CA GLN A 74 -2.44 3.91 -10.07
C GLN A 74 -3.87 3.40 -10.09
N THR A 75 -4.04 2.15 -10.52
CA THR A 75 -5.33 1.46 -10.44
C THR A 75 -5.26 0.40 -9.36
N ILE A 76 -6.13 0.49 -8.37
CA ILE A 76 -6.14 -0.37 -7.18
C ILE A 76 -7.49 -1.07 -7.09
N ASP A 77 -7.46 -2.39 -7.13
CA ASP A 77 -8.62 -3.23 -6.91
C ASP A 77 -8.70 -3.61 -5.43
N ILE A 78 -9.81 -3.31 -4.76
CA ILE A 78 -9.99 -3.53 -3.33
C ILE A 78 -11.22 -4.43 -3.18
N PRO A 79 -11.03 -5.77 -3.16
CA PRO A 79 -12.12 -6.71 -2.94
C PRO A 79 -12.71 -6.57 -1.52
N ASP A 80 -11.86 -6.30 -0.51
CA ASP A 80 -12.27 -6.14 0.88
C ASP A 80 -11.30 -5.23 1.67
N ALA A 81 -11.52 -5.06 2.97
CA ALA A 81 -10.72 -4.15 3.79
C ALA A 81 -9.28 -4.62 4.07
N LEU A 82 -8.99 -5.91 3.91
CA LEU A 82 -7.74 -6.59 4.21
C LEU A 82 -6.94 -6.98 2.97
N HIS A 83 -7.53 -6.93 1.78
CA HIS A 83 -6.85 -7.27 0.54
C HIS A 83 -6.98 -6.14 -0.49
N PHE A 84 -5.91 -5.94 -1.25
CA PHE A 84 -5.95 -5.08 -2.42
C PHE A 84 -4.94 -5.52 -3.47
N THR A 85 -5.15 -5.12 -4.71
CA THR A 85 -4.29 -5.44 -5.85
C THR A 85 -3.95 -4.18 -6.60
N ILE A 86 -2.67 -3.89 -6.78
CA ILE A 86 -2.22 -2.77 -7.62
C ILE A 86 -2.12 -3.29 -9.06
N ARG A 87 -3.09 -2.92 -9.90
CA ARG A 87 -3.14 -3.35 -11.31
C ARG A 87 -2.10 -2.67 -12.19
N SER A 88 -1.72 -1.43 -11.86
CA SER A 88 -0.72 -0.66 -12.61
C SER A 88 0.73 -1.14 -12.39
N GLU A 89 1.00 -1.87 -11.31
CA GLU A 89 2.32 -2.44 -10.97
C GLU A 89 2.35 -3.96 -11.26
N GLY A 90 2.04 -4.37 -12.49
CA GLY A 90 2.07 -5.79 -12.88
C GLY A 90 1.01 -6.67 -12.20
N ARG A 91 -0.08 -6.07 -11.68
CA ARG A 91 -1.18 -6.77 -11.00
C ARG A 91 -0.74 -7.53 -9.75
N THR A 92 0.06 -6.87 -8.91
CA THR A 92 0.53 -7.43 -7.63
C THR A 92 -0.56 -7.36 -6.56
N ALA A 93 -0.91 -8.51 -5.97
CA ALA A 93 -1.86 -8.62 -4.87
C ALA A 93 -1.16 -8.48 -3.51
N TYR A 94 -1.83 -7.82 -2.56
CA TYR A 94 -1.34 -7.54 -1.21
C TYR A 94 -2.40 -7.92 -0.18
N ARG A 95 -1.95 -8.46 0.96
CA ARG A 95 -2.78 -8.84 2.10
C ARG A 95 -2.36 -8.11 3.37
N TYR A 96 -3.31 -7.81 4.23
CA TYR A 96 -3.08 -7.19 5.52
C TYR A 96 -2.31 -8.14 6.45
N CYS A 97 -1.31 -7.60 7.13
CA CYS A 97 -0.55 -8.29 8.16
C CYS A 97 -0.94 -7.77 9.55
N PRO A 98 -1.49 -8.64 10.43
CA PRO A 98 -1.76 -8.28 11.82
C PRO A 98 -0.47 -7.86 12.55
N ILE A 99 -0.55 -6.85 13.43
CA ILE A 99 0.61 -6.32 14.17
C ILE A 99 1.39 -7.41 14.92
N ARG A 100 0.69 -8.40 15.48
CA ARG A 100 1.28 -9.55 16.18
C ARG A 100 2.22 -10.40 15.31
N GLU A 101 1.93 -10.48 14.01
CA GLU A 101 2.70 -11.27 13.03
C GLU A 101 3.82 -10.45 12.38
N LEU A 102 3.85 -9.13 12.57
CA LEU A 102 4.90 -8.28 12.00
C LEU A 102 6.21 -8.43 12.79
N PRO A 103 7.37 -8.25 12.14
CA PRO A 103 8.65 -8.10 12.83
C PRO A 103 8.67 -6.80 13.66
N ALA A 104 9.48 -6.77 14.71
CA ALA A 104 9.54 -5.66 15.67
C ALA A 104 9.68 -4.27 15.00
N GLY A 105 10.50 -4.14 13.96
CA GLY A 105 10.71 -2.89 13.24
C GLY A 105 9.49 -2.36 12.47
N LEU A 106 8.47 -3.20 12.23
CA LEU A 106 7.21 -2.80 11.56
C LEU A 106 6.04 -2.65 12.55
N ARG A 107 6.20 -3.03 13.82
CA ARG A 107 5.15 -2.90 14.84
C ARG A 107 4.96 -1.47 15.35
N ALA A 108 5.97 -0.62 15.19
CA ALA A 108 6.05 0.70 15.83
C ALA A 108 5.21 1.81 15.17
N THR A 109 4.34 1.52 14.20
CA THR A 109 3.49 2.54 13.58
C THR A 109 2.27 2.83 14.46
N ARG A 110 2.43 3.76 15.40
CA ARG A 110 1.33 4.49 16.05
C ARG A 110 1.22 5.88 15.44
#